data_AF-A0A941N790-F1
#
_entry.id   AF-A0A941N790-F1
#
_cell.length_a   1.000
_cell.length_b   1.000
_cell.length_c   1.000
_cell.angle_alpha   90.00
_cell.angle_beta   90.00
_cell.angle_gamma   90.00
#
_symmetry.space_group_name_H-M   'P 1'
#
loop_
_entity.id
_entity.type
_entity.pdbx_description
1 polymer ?
#
loop_
_entity_poly.entity_id
_entity_poly.type
_entity_poly.pdbx_seq_one_letter_code
_entity_poly.pdbx_strand_id
1 'polypeptide(L)'
;MRRSAASISASRQCKGILVGRSGNACSSGVGLCAAALLWWLSGSVLGADPVESAGLAADAELPASSVVESVDPELPDAPLWPWSGDLGTRSQLSGSWAGTREALATNGVSFYCDLTQYYQGVTSGGLARQFEYGGRGDYLLDFDTQKLWGWPGGHIDLRGETRLGQDCNGIDGAISPSNFAMVLPRPGQNVTALTGVQFTQEISEQLSVFAGKLNLLDGTPTAYRRGMRLNYFWNAGMQNNLTRVFLMPSSLGAGVTVRDDVEPVFSFYLLDSYYTPTTSGFQTLFANGVVNYGEYRLRTNWFGLPGHSAFGVLYSNATRTALDTNPYVLLPGFVTGAALPKKNSAWTVTYRLDQVVWADPQDPERGWTLYSDVGLTDGNPNPIRWFANLALVGTSPIGGRNQDTVGLGYYHLGITGLPTFQALGLGAENGVELYYNAAVTPWFHLTPDLQILDPSKQSTATAVLIGIRGRISF
;
A
#
# COMPACT_ATOMS: atom_id res chain seq x y z
N MET A 1 -46.73 -58.16 3.19
CA MET A 1 -46.80 -58.41 1.72
C MET A 1 -45.44 -58.00 1.14
N ARG A 2 -44.39 -58.83 1.11
CA ARG A 2 -44.01 -59.92 0.19
C ARG A 2 -43.98 -59.55 -1.32
N ARG A 3 -42.76 -59.72 -1.89
CA ARG A 3 -42.29 -59.88 -3.29
C ARG A 3 -41.89 -58.58 -4.01
N SER A 4 -40.63 -58.33 -4.41
CA SER A 4 -39.58 -59.10 -5.14
C SER A 4 -39.60 -58.88 -6.66
N ALA A 5 -38.54 -58.18 -7.13
CA ALA A 5 -37.71 -58.38 -8.34
C ALA A 5 -38.35 -58.72 -9.70
N ALA A 6 -37.91 -58.03 -10.76
CA ALA A 6 -36.93 -58.54 -11.73
C ALA A 6 -36.74 -57.57 -12.93
N SER A 7 -35.54 -57.62 -13.49
CA SER A 7 -35.02 -56.85 -14.62
C SER A 7 -35.55 -57.29 -15.99
N ILE A 8 -35.52 -56.40 -17.00
CA ILE A 8 -35.31 -56.79 -18.40
C ILE A 8 -34.40 -55.76 -19.09
N SER A 9 -33.28 -56.27 -19.61
CA SER A 9 -32.39 -55.63 -20.57
C SER A 9 -32.88 -55.84 -22.00
N ALA A 10 -32.65 -54.89 -22.91
CA ALA A 10 -32.53 -55.19 -24.34
C ALA A 10 -31.52 -54.25 -25.01
N SER A 11 -30.35 -54.81 -25.29
CA SER A 11 -29.30 -54.30 -26.18
C SER A 11 -29.69 -54.42 -27.66
N ARG A 12 -29.29 -53.45 -28.49
CA ARG A 12 -28.96 -53.70 -29.91
C ARG A 12 -27.53 -53.25 -30.19
N GLN A 13 -26.83 -54.12 -30.91
CA GLN A 13 -25.37 -54.21 -31.07
C GLN A 13 -24.78 -53.34 -32.19
N CYS A 14 -23.55 -52.88 -31.92
CA CYS A 14 -22.31 -52.86 -32.71
C CYS A 14 -22.30 -52.41 -34.19
N LYS A 15 -21.40 -51.45 -34.50
CA LYS A 15 -20.23 -51.63 -35.40
C LYS A 15 -19.37 -50.37 -35.49
N GLY A 16 -18.05 -50.55 -35.47
CA GLY A 16 -17.12 -49.78 -36.31
C GLY A 16 -16.29 -48.68 -35.64
N ILE A 17 -15.02 -48.99 -35.41
CA ILE A 17 -13.90 -48.10 -35.07
C ILE A 17 -13.66 -47.07 -36.19
N LEU A 18 -13.43 -45.80 -35.83
CA LEU A 18 -12.57 -44.88 -36.59
C LEU A 18 -12.08 -43.70 -35.72
N VAL A 19 -10.79 -43.44 -35.89
CA VAL A 19 -9.94 -42.36 -35.34
C VAL A 19 -10.54 -40.97 -35.59
N GLY A 20 -10.42 -40.04 -34.64
CA GLY A 20 -10.68 -38.62 -34.91
C GLY A 20 -10.79 -37.73 -33.67
N ARG A 21 -9.87 -36.76 -33.58
CA ARG A 21 -9.83 -35.62 -32.65
C ARG A 21 -11.20 -34.97 -32.36
N SER A 22 -11.43 -34.65 -31.09
CA SER A 22 -12.27 -33.56 -30.58
C SER A 22 -11.69 -33.14 -29.23
N GLY A 23 -11.72 -31.90 -28.75
CA GLY A 23 -12.22 -30.63 -29.25
C GLY A 23 -11.84 -29.57 -28.20
N ASN A 24 -11.48 -28.38 -28.67
CA ASN A 24 -11.21 -27.19 -27.86
C ASN A 24 -12.46 -26.69 -27.13
N ALA A 25 -12.26 -26.11 -25.94
CA ALA A 25 -12.90 -24.93 -25.33
C ALA A 25 -12.61 -24.98 -23.81
N CYS A 26 -12.28 -23.94 -23.05
CA CYS A 26 -12.25 -22.49 -23.24
C CYS A 26 -11.41 -21.94 -22.07
N SER A 27 -10.34 -21.18 -22.31
CA SER A 27 -9.64 -20.40 -21.28
C SER A 27 -9.00 -19.18 -21.93
N SER A 28 -9.83 -18.24 -22.37
CA SER A 28 -9.39 -16.96 -22.91
C SER A 28 -10.38 -15.88 -22.46
N GLY A 29 -10.14 -15.34 -21.27
CA GLY A 29 -10.98 -14.30 -20.67
C GLY A 29 -10.24 -13.13 -20.00
N VAL A 30 -8.92 -13.23 -19.78
CA VAL A 30 -8.18 -12.21 -18.99
C VAL A 30 -7.17 -11.42 -19.85
N GLY A 31 -6.78 -11.93 -21.02
CA GLY A 31 -5.75 -11.29 -21.88
C GLY A 31 -6.22 -10.10 -22.73
N LEU A 32 -7.53 -9.89 -22.90
CA LEU A 32 -8.06 -8.89 -23.85
C LEU A 32 -8.13 -7.47 -23.29
N CYS A 33 -8.22 -7.28 -21.97
CA CYS A 33 -8.23 -5.95 -21.36
C CYS A 33 -6.84 -5.29 -21.33
N ALA A 34 -5.77 -6.07 -21.20
CA ALA A 34 -4.40 -5.57 -21.23
C ALA A 34 -3.95 -5.14 -22.64
N ALA A 35 -4.40 -5.84 -23.68
CA ALA A 35 -4.07 -5.53 -25.07
C ALA A 35 -4.71 -4.21 -25.56
N ALA A 36 -5.92 -3.88 -25.08
CA ALA A 36 -6.63 -2.65 -25.46
C ALA A 36 -5.96 -1.37 -24.92
N LEU A 37 -5.33 -1.44 -23.74
CA LEU A 37 -4.57 -0.31 -23.17
C LEU A 37 -3.22 -0.10 -23.88
N LEU A 38 -2.56 -1.18 -24.29
CA LEU A 38 -1.28 -1.13 -25.01
C LEU A 38 -1.43 -0.59 -26.45
N TRP A 39 -2.59 -0.81 -27.09
CA TRP A 39 -2.90 -0.27 -28.41
C TRP A 39 -3.17 1.24 -28.43
N TRP A 40 -3.61 1.82 -27.31
CA TRP A 40 -3.81 3.27 -27.19
C TRP A 40 -2.50 4.04 -26.93
N LEU A 41 -1.46 3.36 -26.42
CA LEU A 41 -0.17 3.96 -26.06
C LEU A 41 0.91 3.83 -27.15
N SER A 42 0.68 3.04 -28.20
CA SER A 42 1.67 2.76 -29.26
C SER A 42 1.62 3.71 -30.47
N GLY A 43 0.95 4.85 -30.34
CA GLY A 43 0.97 5.89 -31.37
C GLY A 43 2.38 6.44 -31.61
N SER A 44 3.00 6.00 -32.70
CA SER A 44 4.21 6.53 -33.37
C SER A 44 5.59 6.20 -32.78
N VAL A 45 6.14 5.03 -33.14
CA VAL A 45 7.55 4.89 -33.57
C VAL A 45 7.62 3.84 -34.69
N LEU A 46 8.13 4.23 -35.84
CA LEU A 46 8.40 3.38 -37.01
C LEU A 46 9.75 2.66 -36.87
N GLY A 47 9.77 1.38 -37.26
CA GLY A 47 10.89 0.75 -37.96
C GLY A 47 11.89 -0.07 -37.13
N ALA A 48 11.71 -1.40 -37.11
CA ALA A 48 12.79 -2.39 -37.15
C ALA A 48 12.20 -3.79 -37.44
N ASP A 49 12.83 -4.51 -38.38
CA ASP A 49 12.44 -5.84 -38.88
C ASP A 49 12.60 -6.98 -37.84
N PRO A 50 11.89 -8.13 -38.01
CA PRO A 50 11.88 -9.21 -37.04
C PRO A 50 13.13 -10.11 -37.15
N VAL A 51 13.73 -10.44 -36.00
CA VAL A 51 14.76 -11.48 -35.90
C VAL A 51 14.12 -12.81 -35.49
N GLU A 52 14.44 -13.82 -36.27
CA GLU A 52 14.00 -15.22 -36.21
C GLU A 52 14.57 -15.93 -34.95
N SER A 53 13.71 -16.67 -34.22
CA SER A 53 14.11 -17.44 -33.05
C SER A 53 14.56 -18.85 -33.45
N ALA A 54 15.84 -19.17 -33.24
CA ALA A 54 16.37 -20.52 -33.31
C ALA A 54 16.01 -21.30 -32.02
N GLY A 55 15.43 -22.48 -32.20
CA GLY A 55 14.99 -23.35 -31.12
C GLY A 55 16.14 -24.01 -30.35
N LEU A 56 15.87 -24.31 -29.09
CA LEU A 56 16.59 -25.30 -28.29
C LEU A 56 15.56 -26.07 -27.48
N ALA A 57 15.37 -27.34 -27.87
CA ALA A 57 14.72 -28.34 -27.05
C ALA A 57 15.71 -28.83 -25.98
N ALA A 58 15.23 -28.93 -24.74
CA ALA A 58 15.83 -29.79 -23.72
C ALA A 58 14.72 -30.22 -22.76
N ASP A 59 14.26 -31.45 -22.97
CA ASP A 59 13.49 -32.22 -22.00
C ASP A 59 14.34 -32.42 -20.74
N ALA A 60 13.83 -31.95 -19.61
CA ALA A 60 14.28 -32.37 -18.29
C ALA A 60 13.05 -32.39 -17.36
N GLU A 61 12.54 -33.58 -17.08
CA GLU A 61 11.56 -33.81 -16.01
C GLU A 61 12.18 -33.39 -14.67
N LEU A 62 11.64 -32.33 -14.07
CA LEU A 62 11.88 -31.98 -12.67
C LEU A 62 10.90 -32.78 -11.79
N PRO A 63 11.35 -33.38 -10.68
CA PRO A 63 10.49 -34.18 -9.82
C PRO A 63 9.42 -33.31 -9.14
N ALA A 64 8.25 -33.91 -8.92
CA ALA A 64 7.08 -33.27 -8.32
C ALA A 64 7.43 -32.49 -7.04
N SER A 65 7.35 -31.16 -7.11
CA SER A 65 7.41 -30.29 -5.95
C SER A 65 6.22 -30.62 -5.05
N SER A 66 6.50 -31.02 -3.81
CA SER A 66 5.52 -31.06 -2.74
C SER A 66 4.76 -29.75 -2.70
N VAL A 67 3.46 -29.83 -2.99
CA VAL A 67 2.51 -28.73 -2.90
C VAL A 67 2.55 -28.25 -1.45
N VAL A 68 3.21 -27.12 -1.21
CA VAL A 68 2.92 -26.31 -0.02
C VAL A 68 1.53 -25.78 -0.29
N GLU A 69 0.56 -26.38 0.39
CA GLU A 69 -0.85 -26.01 0.35
C GLU A 69 -0.94 -24.50 0.58
N SER A 70 -1.23 -23.77 -0.49
CA SER A 70 -1.49 -22.35 -0.46
C SER A 70 -2.73 -22.16 0.39
N VAL A 71 -2.55 -21.57 1.58
CA VAL A 71 -3.62 -21.16 2.46
C VAL A 71 -4.60 -20.32 1.65
N ASP A 72 -5.81 -20.88 1.53
CA ASP A 72 -7.01 -20.25 1.02
C ASP A 72 -7.20 -18.88 1.68
N PRO A 73 -7.49 -17.81 0.94
CA PRO A 73 -8.02 -16.59 1.50
C PRO A 73 -9.46 -16.47 1.04
N GLU A 74 -10.27 -17.46 1.39
CA GLU A 74 -11.52 -17.09 2.05
C GLU A 74 -11.17 -15.99 3.06
N LEU A 75 -11.86 -14.84 2.96
CA LEU A 75 -11.92 -13.89 4.06
C LEU A 75 -12.15 -14.74 5.30
N PRO A 76 -11.18 -14.83 6.24
CA PRO A 76 -11.40 -15.68 7.39
C PRO A 76 -12.66 -15.10 8.05
N ASP A 77 -13.70 -15.92 8.17
CA ASP A 77 -14.84 -15.70 9.06
C ASP A 77 -14.23 -15.22 10.36
N ALA A 78 -14.22 -13.90 10.60
CA ALA A 78 -13.22 -13.28 11.46
C ALA A 78 -13.00 -14.11 12.73
N PRO A 79 -11.89 -14.86 12.88
CA PRO A 79 -11.51 -15.32 14.19
C PRO A 79 -11.01 -14.06 14.88
N LEU A 80 -11.94 -13.35 15.51
CA LEU A 80 -11.66 -12.20 16.35
C LEU A 80 -10.59 -12.64 17.35
N TRP A 81 -9.35 -12.15 17.22
CA TRP A 81 -8.41 -12.18 18.33
C TRP A 81 -9.16 -11.61 19.53
N PRO A 82 -9.34 -12.36 20.63
CA PRO A 82 -10.36 -12.02 21.60
C PRO A 82 -10.09 -10.60 22.11
N TRP A 83 -11.05 -9.70 21.88
CA TRP A 83 -11.10 -8.41 22.58
C TRP A 83 -11.30 -8.65 24.09
N SER A 84 -11.72 -9.86 24.46
CA SER A 84 -11.77 -10.37 25.81
C SER A 84 -10.42 -10.93 26.25
N GLY A 85 -10.30 -11.21 27.55
CA GLY A 85 -9.05 -11.66 28.16
C GLY A 85 -8.45 -10.61 29.08
N ASP A 86 -7.34 -10.97 29.70
CA ASP A 86 -6.59 -10.07 30.57
C ASP A 86 -5.84 -9.00 29.77
N LEU A 87 -5.25 -8.02 30.48
CA LEU A 87 -4.43 -6.97 29.87
C LEU A 87 -3.22 -7.50 29.08
N GLY A 88 -2.75 -8.72 29.34
CA GLY A 88 -1.58 -9.29 28.66
C GLY A 88 -1.91 -9.98 27.34
N THR A 89 -3.15 -10.43 27.16
CA THR A 89 -3.54 -11.32 26.06
C THR A 89 -4.57 -10.73 25.10
N ARG A 90 -5.39 -9.77 25.55
CA ARG A 90 -6.38 -9.14 24.68
C ARG A 90 -5.74 -8.32 23.57
N SER A 91 -6.38 -8.23 22.43
CA SER A 91 -5.89 -7.49 21.25
C SER A 91 -6.10 -5.97 21.33
N GLN A 92 -6.95 -5.50 22.23
CA GLN A 92 -7.39 -4.11 22.32
C GLN A 92 -7.48 -3.65 23.77
N LEU A 93 -6.98 -2.45 24.11
CA LEU A 93 -6.88 -1.97 25.48
C LEU A 93 -8.25 -1.84 26.16
N SER A 94 -9.27 -1.37 25.45
CA SER A 94 -10.61 -1.22 26.02
C SER A 94 -11.44 -2.52 26.01
N GLY A 95 -10.92 -3.54 25.31
CA GLY A 95 -11.45 -4.89 25.24
C GLY A 95 -12.86 -4.98 24.64
N SER A 96 -13.64 -5.95 25.13
CA SER A 96 -14.98 -6.32 24.62
C SER A 96 -16.12 -5.35 24.96
N TRP A 97 -15.91 -4.36 25.84
CA TRP A 97 -16.97 -3.51 26.38
C TRP A 97 -18.18 -4.29 26.93
N ALA A 98 -17.90 -5.26 27.81
CA ALA A 98 -18.90 -6.20 28.34
C ALA A 98 -19.68 -6.97 27.24
N GLY A 99 -19.02 -7.30 26.13
CA GLY A 99 -19.59 -8.03 24.99
C GLY A 99 -20.24 -7.13 23.93
N THR A 100 -20.32 -5.82 24.16
CA THR A 100 -20.93 -4.86 23.22
C THR A 100 -20.15 -4.80 21.92
N ARG A 101 -18.81 -4.90 21.97
CA ARG A 101 -17.96 -4.81 20.77
C ARG A 101 -18.20 -6.00 19.84
N GLU A 102 -18.29 -7.21 20.39
CA GLU A 102 -18.65 -8.43 19.69
C GLU A 102 -20.08 -8.38 19.15
N ALA A 103 -21.02 -7.86 19.94
CA ALA A 103 -22.39 -7.69 19.49
C ALA A 103 -22.48 -6.74 18.29
N LEU A 104 -21.77 -5.61 18.30
CA LEU A 104 -21.71 -4.70 17.16
C LEU A 104 -21.11 -5.38 15.92
N ALA A 105 -19.97 -6.05 16.06
CA ALA A 105 -19.29 -6.71 14.95
C ALA A 105 -20.13 -7.84 14.34
N THR A 106 -20.81 -8.61 15.18
CA THR A 106 -21.76 -9.67 14.75
C THR A 106 -22.93 -9.09 13.97
N ASN A 107 -23.36 -7.87 14.32
CA ASN A 107 -24.42 -7.13 13.62
C ASN A 107 -23.89 -6.23 12.49
N GLY A 108 -22.63 -6.39 12.08
CA GLY A 108 -22.07 -5.72 10.92
C GLY A 108 -21.48 -4.33 11.16
N VAL A 109 -21.16 -3.98 12.41
CA VAL A 109 -20.48 -2.70 12.74
C VAL A 109 -19.18 -2.99 13.47
N SER A 110 -18.05 -2.61 12.89
CA SER A 110 -16.73 -2.74 13.53
C SER A 110 -16.08 -1.38 13.74
N PHE A 111 -15.58 -1.12 14.94
CA PHE A 111 -14.85 0.10 15.27
C PHE A 111 -13.44 -0.20 15.76
N TYR A 112 -12.48 0.53 15.21
CA TYR A 112 -11.07 0.50 15.58
C TYR A 112 -10.58 1.91 15.84
N CYS A 113 -9.78 2.05 16.89
CA CYS A 113 -9.19 3.30 17.30
C CYS A 113 -7.75 3.05 17.73
N ASP A 114 -6.81 3.78 17.14
CA ASP A 114 -5.40 3.77 17.51
C ASP A 114 -4.98 5.17 17.96
N LEU A 115 -4.20 5.25 19.03
CA LEU A 115 -3.45 6.45 19.41
C LEU A 115 -1.97 6.16 19.25
N THR A 116 -1.31 6.94 18.41
CA THR A 116 0.13 6.86 18.21
C THR A 116 0.79 8.18 18.63
N GLN A 117 1.75 8.11 19.53
CA GLN A 117 2.47 9.27 20.07
C GLN A 117 3.94 9.17 19.69
N TYR A 118 4.53 10.29 19.34
CA TYR A 118 5.88 10.42 18.83
C TYR A 118 6.66 11.42 19.69
N TYR A 119 7.81 10.99 20.19
CA TYR A 119 8.82 11.88 20.71
C TYR A 119 10.09 11.69 19.89
N GLN A 120 10.44 12.70 19.10
CA GLN A 120 11.53 12.63 18.12
C GLN A 120 12.41 13.86 18.27
N GLY A 121 13.70 13.77 17.93
CA GLY A 121 14.53 14.95 17.89
C GLY A 121 15.69 14.84 16.93
N VAL A 122 16.08 15.99 16.38
CA VAL A 122 17.31 16.17 15.61
C VAL A 122 18.46 16.39 16.59
N THR A 123 19.36 15.42 16.66
CA THR A 123 20.51 15.42 17.60
C THR A 123 21.75 16.06 17.01
N SER A 124 21.93 15.99 15.70
CA SER A 124 23.03 16.58 14.94
C SER A 124 22.56 16.97 13.54
N GLY A 125 23.27 17.92 12.92
CA GLY A 125 22.93 18.47 11.60
C GLY A 125 21.54 19.08 11.52
N GLY A 126 20.88 18.91 10.36
CA GLY A 126 19.56 19.48 10.07
C GLY A 126 19.55 21.01 10.06
N LEU A 127 18.34 21.57 10.16
CA LEU A 127 18.12 23.02 10.25
C LEU A 127 18.11 23.51 11.70
N ALA A 128 17.61 22.70 12.62
CA ALA A 128 17.64 22.99 14.06
C ALA A 128 17.72 21.70 14.88
N ARG A 129 18.39 21.77 16.04
CA ARG A 129 18.53 20.66 16.99
C ARG A 129 17.52 20.80 18.11
N GLN A 130 16.42 20.09 17.99
CA GLN A 130 15.29 20.18 18.91
C GLN A 130 14.55 18.85 18.96
N PHE A 131 13.93 18.58 20.11
CA PHE A 131 13.01 17.47 20.31
C PHE A 131 11.58 17.99 20.30
N GLU A 132 10.72 17.27 19.59
CA GLU A 132 9.31 17.57 19.44
C GLU A 132 8.45 16.40 19.90
N TYR A 133 7.25 16.76 20.35
CA TYR A 133 6.24 15.81 20.76
C TYR A 133 4.98 15.98 19.93
N GLY A 134 4.54 14.87 19.35
CA GLY A 134 3.39 14.82 18.47
C GLY A 134 2.55 13.58 18.73
N GLY A 135 1.33 13.61 18.22
CA GLY A 135 0.41 12.49 18.31
C GLY A 135 -0.53 12.43 17.13
N ARG A 136 -1.03 11.23 16.92
CA ARG A 136 -1.98 10.90 15.88
C ARG A 136 -3.04 9.95 16.42
N GLY A 137 -4.30 10.27 16.15
CA GLY A 137 -5.42 9.37 16.38
C GLY A 137 -5.94 8.84 15.05
N ASP A 138 -6.09 7.54 14.92
CA ASP A 138 -6.61 6.89 13.70
C ASP A 138 -7.88 6.13 14.04
N TYR A 139 -8.93 6.37 13.27
CA TYR A 139 -10.26 5.81 13.51
C TYR A 139 -10.76 5.12 12.24
N LEU A 140 -11.24 3.89 12.39
CA LEU A 140 -11.92 3.14 11.35
C LEU A 140 -13.27 2.69 11.87
N LEU A 141 -14.32 3.05 11.15
CA LEU A 141 -15.65 2.48 11.30
C LEU A 141 -16.02 1.74 10.00
N ASP A 142 -16.24 0.45 10.11
CA ASP A 142 -16.57 -0.47 9.01
C ASP A 142 -18.01 -0.97 9.19
N PHE A 143 -18.77 -0.92 8.10
CA PHE A 143 -20.14 -1.39 8.02
C PHE A 143 -20.27 -2.50 6.97
N ASP A 144 -20.73 -3.66 7.40
CA ASP A 144 -21.08 -4.81 6.57
C ASP A 144 -22.56 -4.72 6.18
N THR A 145 -22.84 -4.43 4.91
CA THR A 145 -24.21 -4.17 4.46
C THR A 145 -25.08 -5.42 4.44
N GLN A 146 -24.47 -6.60 4.39
CA GLN A 146 -25.19 -7.87 4.41
C GLN A 146 -25.74 -8.13 5.80
N LYS A 147 -24.93 -7.92 6.84
CA LYS A 147 -25.37 -8.07 8.24
C LYS A 147 -26.36 -6.99 8.67
N LEU A 148 -26.17 -5.75 8.20
CA LEU A 148 -27.03 -4.62 8.59
C LEU A 148 -28.37 -4.57 7.86
N TRP A 149 -28.35 -4.79 6.54
CA TRP A 149 -29.50 -4.52 5.66
C TRP A 149 -29.80 -5.67 4.70
N GLY A 150 -29.10 -6.79 4.80
CA GLY A 150 -29.29 -7.95 3.91
C GLY A 150 -28.77 -7.72 2.49
N TRP A 151 -27.99 -6.67 2.24
CA TRP A 151 -27.38 -6.41 0.92
C TRP A 151 -26.02 -7.13 0.83
N PRO A 152 -25.89 -8.19 0.00
CA PRO A 152 -24.65 -8.96 -0.12
C PRO A 152 -23.51 -8.18 -0.79
N GLY A 153 -22.29 -8.41 -0.29
CA GLY A 153 -21.04 -7.93 -0.90
C GLY A 153 -20.79 -6.42 -0.80
N GLY A 154 -21.58 -5.68 -0.01
CA GLY A 154 -21.38 -4.25 0.20
C GLY A 154 -20.64 -3.93 1.51
N HIS A 155 -19.75 -2.95 1.45
CA HIS A 155 -19.00 -2.43 2.61
C HIS A 155 -18.96 -0.91 2.59
N ILE A 156 -19.08 -0.28 3.77
CA ILE A 156 -18.84 1.15 3.95
C ILE A 156 -17.73 1.35 4.97
N ASP A 157 -16.64 1.99 4.55
CA ASP A 157 -15.51 2.35 5.42
C ASP A 157 -15.49 3.86 5.66
N LEU A 158 -15.49 4.25 6.92
CA LEU A 158 -15.25 5.63 7.36
C LEU A 158 -13.88 5.70 8.03
N ARG A 159 -13.00 6.56 7.51
CA ARG A 159 -11.67 6.81 8.05
C ARG A 159 -11.60 8.20 8.63
N GLY A 160 -11.32 8.28 9.92
CA GLY A 160 -11.04 9.52 10.63
C GLY A 160 -9.59 9.58 11.07
N GLU A 161 -9.00 10.78 11.04
CA GLU A 161 -7.63 11.00 11.47
C GLU A 161 -7.56 12.26 12.32
N THR A 162 -6.76 12.23 13.38
CA THR A 162 -6.40 13.37 14.20
C THR A 162 -4.90 13.54 14.18
N ARG A 163 -4.42 14.76 14.01
CA ARG A 163 -3.03 15.15 14.28
C ARG A 163 -3.04 16.14 15.44
N LEU A 164 -2.11 15.98 16.38
CA LEU A 164 -1.91 16.90 17.50
C LEU A 164 -0.43 17.08 17.82
N GLY A 165 -0.05 18.25 18.32
CA GLY A 165 1.32 18.54 18.71
C GLY A 165 2.24 18.92 17.55
N GLN A 166 3.54 18.74 17.78
CA GLN A 166 4.64 19.15 16.90
C GLN A 166 5.42 17.92 16.39
N ASP A 167 6.26 18.14 15.39
CA ASP A 167 7.09 17.09 14.79
C ASP A 167 8.38 17.69 14.23
N CYS A 168 9.36 16.84 13.92
CA CYS A 168 10.67 17.28 13.45
C CYS A 168 10.75 17.55 11.93
N ASN A 169 9.67 17.33 11.16
CA ASN A 169 9.71 17.40 9.70
C ASN A 169 10.11 18.79 9.18
N GLY A 170 9.84 19.85 9.94
CA GLY A 170 10.23 21.22 9.58
C GLY A 170 11.67 21.60 9.93
N ILE A 171 12.37 20.76 10.71
CA ILE A 171 13.71 21.09 11.27
C ILE A 171 14.79 20.09 10.89
N ASP A 172 14.43 18.92 10.36
CA ASP A 172 15.39 17.93 9.86
C ASP A 172 16.05 18.35 8.52
N GLY A 173 15.38 19.22 7.77
CA GLY A 173 15.85 19.74 6.48
C GLY A 173 15.60 18.83 5.29
N ALA A 174 14.98 17.65 5.48
CA ALA A 174 14.67 16.69 4.44
C ALA A 174 13.39 17.08 3.68
N ILE A 175 13.33 16.70 2.41
CA ILE A 175 12.11 16.80 1.59
C ILE A 175 11.21 15.60 1.86
N SER A 176 11.79 14.42 2.11
CA SER A 176 11.05 13.29 2.64
C SER A 176 10.77 13.51 4.13
N PRO A 177 9.48 13.51 4.57
CA PRO A 177 9.15 13.60 5.98
C PRO A 177 9.84 12.50 6.81
N SER A 178 10.63 12.88 7.82
CA SER A 178 11.20 11.95 8.81
C SER A 178 10.12 11.31 9.71
N ASN A 179 8.95 11.95 9.79
CA ASN A 179 7.77 11.42 10.45
C ASN A 179 6.54 11.58 9.55
N PHE A 180 6.32 10.58 8.70
CA PHE A 180 5.24 10.50 7.73
C PHE A 180 3.85 10.60 8.36
N ALA A 181 3.63 9.98 9.52
CA ALA A 181 2.33 9.99 10.18
C ALA A 181 1.92 11.42 10.61
N MET A 182 2.91 12.26 10.93
CA MET A 182 2.72 13.63 11.39
C MET A 182 2.57 14.66 10.25
N VAL A 183 2.68 14.28 8.98
CA VAL A 183 2.31 15.17 7.86
C VAL A 183 0.82 15.11 7.50
N LEU A 184 0.07 14.24 8.16
CA LEU A 184 -1.33 13.96 7.85
C LEU A 184 -2.21 14.23 9.08
N PRO A 185 -3.47 14.69 8.89
CA PRO A 185 -4.10 14.99 7.60
C PRO A 185 -3.74 16.38 7.06
N ARG A 186 -3.06 17.23 7.83
CA ARG A 186 -2.41 18.45 7.34
C ARG A 186 -1.09 18.68 8.06
N PRO A 187 0.01 18.96 7.34
CA PRO A 187 1.29 19.28 7.97
C PRO A 187 1.17 20.50 8.89
N GLY A 188 1.76 20.43 10.08
CA GLY A 188 1.84 21.54 11.04
C GLY A 188 0.51 21.99 11.66
N GLN A 189 -0.59 21.26 11.49
CA GLN A 189 -1.90 21.63 12.04
C GLN A 189 -2.41 20.61 13.06
N ASN A 190 -3.01 21.11 14.14
CA ASN A 190 -3.78 20.28 15.07
C ASN A 190 -5.20 20.19 14.55
N VAL A 191 -5.57 19.04 13.98
CA VAL A 191 -6.82 18.90 13.25
C VAL A 191 -7.32 17.47 13.29
N THR A 192 -8.64 17.32 13.40
CA THR A 192 -9.35 16.06 13.17
C THR A 192 -10.12 16.16 11.86
N ALA A 193 -10.05 15.13 11.04
CA ALA A 193 -10.67 15.11 9.72
C ALA A 193 -11.23 13.72 9.39
N LEU A 194 -12.38 13.68 8.71
CA LEU A 194 -12.89 12.48 8.05
C LEU A 194 -12.19 12.36 6.69
N THR A 195 -11.09 11.61 6.66
CA THR A 195 -10.20 11.47 5.50
C THR A 195 -10.65 10.41 4.51
N GLY A 196 -11.58 9.54 4.88
CA GLY A 196 -12.17 8.56 3.97
C GLY A 196 -13.64 8.29 4.25
N VAL A 197 -14.41 8.16 3.16
CA VAL A 197 -15.79 7.67 3.10
C VAL A 197 -15.87 6.83 1.83
N GLN A 198 -15.63 5.53 1.94
CA GLN A 198 -15.58 4.63 0.80
C GLN A 198 -16.74 3.65 0.87
N PHE A 199 -17.45 3.50 -0.24
CA PHE A 199 -18.34 2.38 -0.48
C PHE A 199 -17.64 1.39 -1.42
N THR A 200 -17.68 0.11 -1.07
CA THR A 200 -17.18 -0.99 -1.90
C THR A 200 -18.32 -1.96 -2.17
N GLN A 201 -18.42 -2.45 -3.40
CA GLN A 201 -19.34 -3.49 -3.82
C GLN A 201 -18.59 -4.60 -4.53
N GLU A 202 -18.71 -5.81 -4.03
CA GLU A 202 -18.32 -7.03 -4.73
C GLU A 202 -19.37 -7.33 -5.80
N ILE A 203 -18.95 -7.29 -7.07
CA ILE A 203 -19.79 -7.58 -8.24
C ILE A 203 -19.72 -9.06 -8.59
N SER A 204 -18.56 -9.68 -8.38
CA SER A 204 -18.33 -11.13 -8.46
C SER A 204 -17.18 -11.50 -7.51
N GLU A 205 -16.87 -12.80 -7.40
CA GLU A 205 -15.71 -13.29 -6.63
C GLU A 205 -14.38 -12.66 -7.10
N GLN A 206 -14.26 -12.32 -8.39
CA GLN A 206 -13.04 -11.72 -8.95
C GLN A 206 -13.09 -10.20 -9.09
N LEU A 207 -14.24 -9.54 -8.91
CA LEU A 207 -14.39 -8.12 -9.27
C LEU A 207 -15.08 -7.32 -8.17
N SER A 208 -14.37 -6.34 -7.64
CA SER A 208 -14.88 -5.32 -6.73
C SER A 208 -14.88 -3.96 -7.40
N VAL A 209 -15.91 -3.15 -7.16
CA VAL A 209 -15.94 -1.72 -7.50
C VAL A 209 -16.01 -0.90 -6.22
N PHE A 210 -15.41 0.28 -6.22
CA PHE A 210 -15.46 1.18 -5.06
C PHE A 210 -15.55 2.64 -5.50
N ALA A 211 -16.14 3.47 -4.66
CA ALA A 211 -16.26 4.90 -4.89
C ALA A 211 -16.43 5.68 -3.58
N GLY A 212 -16.10 6.96 -3.62
CA GLY A 212 -16.33 7.89 -2.53
C GLY A 212 -15.12 8.80 -2.30
N LYS A 213 -14.90 9.19 -1.05
CA LYS A 213 -13.68 9.87 -0.63
C LYS A 213 -12.69 8.79 -0.22
N LEU A 214 -11.71 8.54 -1.06
CA LEU A 214 -10.77 7.45 -0.89
C LEU A 214 -9.60 7.90 -0.02
N ASN A 215 -9.30 7.11 0.99
CA ASN A 215 -8.10 7.27 1.78
C ASN A 215 -7.02 6.31 1.26
N LEU A 216 -5.96 6.87 0.68
CA LEU A 216 -4.86 6.15 0.02
C LEU A 216 -3.58 6.13 0.87
N LEU A 217 -3.67 6.44 2.17
CA LEU A 217 -2.53 6.42 3.11
C LEU A 217 -1.78 5.08 3.13
N ASP A 218 -2.49 3.97 2.95
CA ASP A 218 -1.94 2.61 2.98
C ASP A 218 -1.59 2.05 1.58
N GLY A 219 -1.69 2.86 0.52
CA GLY A 219 -1.56 2.39 -0.86
C GLY A 219 -2.83 1.69 -1.38
N THR A 220 -2.71 1.01 -2.52
CA THR A 220 -3.80 0.29 -3.22
C THR A 220 -4.50 -0.73 -2.29
N PRO A 221 -5.84 -1.00 -2.41
CA PRO A 221 -6.60 -1.89 -1.53
C PRO A 221 -6.12 -3.35 -1.44
N THR A 222 -5.10 -3.77 -2.18
CA THR A 222 -4.32 -4.97 -1.86
C THR A 222 -3.69 -4.93 -0.48
N ALA A 223 -3.46 -3.72 0.05
CA ALA A 223 -2.89 -3.47 1.37
C ALA A 223 -3.92 -3.02 2.43
N TYR A 224 -5.23 -3.04 2.14
CA TYR A 224 -6.31 -2.71 3.10
C TYR A 224 -6.49 -3.80 4.17
N ARG A 225 -5.39 -4.39 4.66
CA ARG A 225 -5.38 -5.18 5.89
C ARG A 225 -5.63 -4.23 7.05
N ARG A 226 -6.59 -4.58 7.90
CA ARG A 226 -7.05 -3.81 9.07
C ARG A 226 -5.86 -3.41 9.98
N GLY A 227 -5.34 -2.20 9.78
CA GLY A 227 -4.33 -1.56 10.63
C GLY A 227 -3.30 -0.81 9.80
N MET A 228 -3.16 0.50 10.03
CA MET A 228 -2.11 1.29 9.39
C MET A 228 -0.72 0.73 9.73
N ARG A 229 0.24 0.92 8.80
CA ARG A 229 1.66 0.54 8.92
C ARG A 229 2.43 1.33 10.00
N LEU A 230 1.78 1.72 11.10
CA LEU A 230 2.36 2.49 12.20
C LEU A 230 3.21 1.66 13.17
N ASN A 231 3.49 0.40 12.85
CA ASN A 231 4.46 -0.45 13.57
C ASN A 231 5.77 -0.62 12.76
N TYR A 232 5.92 0.15 11.68
CA TYR A 232 7.01 0.05 10.72
C TYR A 232 7.88 1.33 10.75
N PHE A 233 8.68 1.56 9.71
CA PHE A 233 9.43 2.80 9.54
C PHE A 233 8.55 4.06 9.70
N TRP A 234 9.13 5.17 10.12
CA TRP A 234 8.52 6.49 10.29
C TRP A 234 8.75 7.35 9.05
N ASN A 235 9.89 7.22 8.38
CA ASN A 235 10.24 8.07 7.24
C ASN A 235 9.34 7.77 6.03
N ALA A 236 8.90 8.82 5.33
CA ALA A 236 8.04 8.68 4.17
C ALA A 236 8.72 7.94 3.01
N GLY A 237 10.03 8.12 2.81
CA GLY A 237 10.84 7.40 1.82
C GLY A 237 11.03 5.92 2.13
N MET A 238 10.74 5.48 3.36
CA MET A 238 10.66 4.05 3.66
C MET A 238 9.26 3.46 3.42
N GLN A 239 8.21 4.28 3.58
CA GLN A 239 6.83 3.80 3.54
C GLN A 239 6.17 3.94 2.16
N ASN A 240 6.61 4.91 1.35
CA ASN A 240 5.97 5.31 0.12
C ASN A 240 6.98 5.55 -1.00
N ASN A 241 6.55 5.32 -2.25
CA ASN A 241 7.29 5.80 -3.40
C ASN A 241 7.02 7.29 -3.60
N LEU A 242 8.02 8.12 -3.32
CA LEU A 242 7.87 9.57 -3.36
C LEU A 242 7.71 10.11 -4.78
N THR A 243 7.94 9.32 -5.83
CA THR A 243 7.57 9.74 -7.20
C THR A 243 6.06 9.82 -7.42
N ARG A 244 5.24 9.18 -6.58
CA ARG A 244 3.76 9.24 -6.65
C ARG A 244 3.19 10.52 -6.03
N VAL A 245 3.88 11.65 -6.15
CA VAL A 245 3.49 12.96 -5.57
C VAL A 245 2.10 13.44 -5.98
N PHE A 246 1.53 12.91 -7.07
CA PHE A 246 0.21 13.30 -7.55
C PHE A 246 -0.90 12.31 -7.17
N LEU A 247 -0.54 11.21 -6.50
CA LEU A 247 -1.51 10.34 -5.85
C LEU A 247 -1.94 10.99 -4.52
N MET A 248 -3.16 11.53 -4.49
CA MET A 248 -3.65 12.32 -3.37
C MET A 248 -4.21 11.41 -2.26
N PRO A 249 -3.70 11.48 -1.02
CA PRO A 249 -4.05 10.52 0.05
C PRO A 249 -5.50 10.57 0.51
N SER A 250 -6.20 11.69 0.28
CA SER A 250 -7.60 11.86 0.65
C SER A 250 -8.28 12.69 -0.44
N SER A 251 -8.92 12.00 -1.36
CA SER A 251 -9.50 12.60 -2.57
C SER A 251 -10.76 11.84 -2.99
N LEU A 252 -11.69 12.53 -3.65
CA LEU A 252 -12.83 11.87 -4.27
C LEU A 252 -12.36 11.01 -5.44
N GLY A 253 -12.98 9.85 -5.62
CA GLY A 253 -12.66 8.99 -6.74
C GLY A 253 -13.49 7.71 -6.74
N ALA A 254 -13.16 6.88 -7.73
CA ALA A 254 -13.72 5.55 -7.89
C ALA A 254 -12.66 4.64 -8.49
N GLY A 255 -12.92 3.34 -8.45
CA GLY A 255 -12.01 2.37 -9.03
C GLY A 255 -12.57 0.96 -9.03
N VAL A 256 -11.72 0.07 -9.53
CA VAL A 256 -11.99 -1.36 -9.58
C VAL A 256 -10.80 -2.12 -9.03
N THR A 257 -11.09 -3.26 -8.42
CA THR A 257 -10.09 -4.23 -8.01
C THR A 257 -10.45 -5.57 -8.62
N VAL A 258 -9.47 -6.19 -9.30
CA VAL A 258 -9.58 -7.55 -9.81
C VAL A 258 -8.76 -8.47 -8.92
N ARG A 259 -9.37 -9.59 -8.53
CA ARG A 259 -8.82 -10.62 -7.66
C ARG A 259 -8.71 -11.94 -8.42
N ASP A 260 -7.66 -12.69 -8.12
CA ASP A 260 -7.69 -14.13 -8.34
C ASP A 260 -8.30 -14.83 -7.12
N ASP A 261 -8.29 -16.15 -7.09
CA ASP A 261 -8.87 -16.93 -5.98
C ASP A 261 -8.18 -16.64 -4.63
N VAL A 262 -7.03 -15.97 -4.64
CA VAL A 262 -6.18 -15.79 -3.47
C VAL A 262 -6.00 -14.30 -3.08
N GLU A 263 -5.79 -13.41 -4.02
CA GLU A 263 -5.49 -12.01 -3.69
C GLU A 263 -5.80 -11.06 -4.82
N PRO A 264 -5.82 -9.74 -4.56
CA PRO A 264 -6.00 -8.79 -5.63
C PRO A 264 -4.72 -8.68 -6.48
N VAL A 265 -4.91 -8.86 -7.78
CA VAL A 265 -3.87 -8.89 -8.81
C VAL A 265 -3.84 -7.62 -9.64
N PHE A 266 -4.94 -6.87 -9.69
CA PHE A 266 -5.00 -5.59 -10.39
C PHE A 266 -5.87 -4.59 -9.64
N SER A 267 -5.45 -3.34 -9.61
CA SER A 267 -6.27 -2.24 -9.12
C SER A 267 -6.15 -1.03 -10.03
N PHE A 268 -7.27 -0.37 -10.29
CA PHE A 268 -7.32 0.86 -11.06
C PHE A 268 -8.16 1.91 -10.34
N TYR A 269 -7.67 3.16 -10.35
CA TYR A 269 -8.29 4.31 -9.72
C TYR A 269 -8.45 5.42 -10.73
N LEU A 270 -9.58 6.11 -10.65
CA LEU A 270 -9.83 7.41 -11.22
C LEU A 270 -10.13 8.36 -10.06
N LEU A 271 -9.24 9.33 -9.87
CA LEU A 271 -9.19 10.18 -8.69
C LEU A 271 -9.27 11.65 -9.08
N ASP A 272 -9.90 12.45 -8.22
CA ASP A 272 -9.83 13.89 -8.29
C ASP A 272 -8.39 14.35 -7.99
N SER A 273 -7.98 15.41 -8.67
CA SER A 273 -6.62 15.96 -8.57
C SER A 273 -6.38 16.77 -7.30
N TYR A 274 -7.44 17.10 -6.55
CA TYR A 274 -7.35 17.86 -5.30
C TYR A 274 -7.18 16.97 -4.07
N TYR A 275 -6.29 17.37 -3.17
CA TYR A 275 -6.20 16.82 -1.83
C TYR A 275 -7.20 17.51 -0.90
N THR A 276 -8.23 16.79 -0.45
CA THR A 276 -9.39 17.34 0.27
C THR A 276 -9.58 16.70 1.65
N PRO A 277 -8.56 16.63 2.52
CA PRO A 277 -8.64 15.88 3.78
C PRO A 277 -9.74 16.40 4.71
N THR A 278 -9.92 17.72 4.78
CA THR A 278 -10.81 18.40 5.74
C THR A 278 -12.14 18.88 5.13
N THR A 279 -12.40 18.60 3.87
CA THR A 279 -13.64 18.99 3.17
C THR A 279 -14.25 17.77 2.48
N SER A 280 -15.46 17.90 1.94
CA SER A 280 -16.09 16.80 1.20
C SER A 280 -15.47 16.58 -0.19
N GLY A 281 -14.91 17.63 -0.79
CA GLY A 281 -14.30 17.60 -2.12
C GLY A 281 -15.26 17.76 -3.30
N PHE A 282 -16.58 17.69 -3.08
CA PHE A 282 -17.57 17.77 -4.18
C PHE A 282 -17.54 19.10 -4.94
N GLN A 283 -17.15 20.20 -4.29
CA GLN A 283 -17.07 21.52 -4.92
C GLN A 283 -15.93 21.63 -5.94
N THR A 284 -14.90 20.78 -5.82
CA THR A 284 -13.70 20.82 -6.67
C THR A 284 -13.56 19.60 -7.57
N LEU A 285 -14.51 18.67 -7.50
CA LEU A 285 -14.47 17.37 -8.18
C LEU A 285 -14.16 17.54 -9.68
N PHE A 286 -12.97 17.09 -10.07
CA PHE A 286 -12.44 17.12 -11.43
C PHE A 286 -12.30 18.52 -12.05
N ALA A 287 -12.42 19.58 -11.26
CA ALA A 287 -12.30 20.96 -11.76
C ALA A 287 -10.88 21.27 -12.30
N ASN A 288 -9.86 20.53 -11.84
CA ASN A 288 -8.51 20.58 -12.39
C ASN A 288 -8.11 19.24 -13.03
N GLY A 289 -9.05 18.51 -13.62
CA GLY A 289 -8.76 17.23 -14.27
C GLY A 289 -8.61 16.05 -13.29
N VAL A 290 -8.10 14.95 -13.81
CA VAL A 290 -8.10 13.62 -13.18
C VAL A 290 -6.69 13.11 -12.91
N VAL A 291 -6.58 12.20 -11.95
CA VAL A 291 -5.42 11.34 -11.72
C VAL A 291 -5.87 9.90 -11.90
N ASN A 292 -5.23 9.17 -12.80
CA ASN A 292 -5.44 7.74 -12.99
C ASN A 292 -4.24 7.00 -12.41
N TYR A 293 -4.48 5.93 -11.68
CA TYR A 293 -3.43 5.03 -11.21
C TYR A 293 -3.86 3.60 -11.48
N GLY A 294 -2.98 2.81 -12.08
CA GLY A 294 -3.18 1.38 -12.29
C GLY A 294 -1.99 0.63 -11.72
N GLU A 295 -2.23 -0.45 -10.98
CA GLU A 295 -1.18 -1.31 -10.44
C GLU A 295 -1.54 -2.77 -10.70
N TYR A 296 -0.58 -3.49 -11.26
CA TYR A 296 -0.67 -4.94 -11.47
C TYR A 296 0.33 -5.63 -10.56
N ARG A 297 -0.11 -6.67 -9.84
CA ARG A 297 0.68 -7.41 -8.86
C ARG A 297 0.73 -8.87 -9.26
N LEU A 298 1.96 -9.38 -9.32
CA LEU A 298 2.30 -10.76 -9.61
C LEU A 298 2.86 -11.41 -8.37
N ARG A 299 2.32 -12.55 -7.99
CA ARG A 299 2.97 -13.42 -7.00
C ARG A 299 4.26 -13.97 -7.58
N THR A 300 5.33 -13.87 -6.80
CA THR A 300 6.62 -14.50 -7.06
C THR A 300 6.87 -15.55 -5.99
N ASN A 301 7.54 -16.63 -6.37
CA ASN A 301 7.96 -17.70 -5.45
C ASN A 301 9.47 -17.92 -5.57
N TRP A 302 10.24 -16.83 -5.61
CA TRP A 302 11.68 -16.92 -5.78
C TRP A 302 12.30 -17.62 -4.57
N PHE A 303 13.26 -18.51 -4.83
CA PHE A 303 13.89 -19.35 -3.81
C PHE A 303 12.91 -20.29 -3.07
N GLY A 304 11.72 -20.55 -3.65
CA GLY A 304 10.68 -21.34 -2.99
C GLY A 304 9.98 -20.61 -1.85
N LEU A 305 10.16 -19.29 -1.74
CA LEU A 305 9.59 -18.45 -0.70
C LEU A 305 8.61 -17.43 -1.30
N PRO A 306 7.52 -17.08 -0.59
CA PRO A 306 6.51 -16.18 -1.11
C PRO A 306 7.06 -14.75 -1.28
N GLY A 307 6.56 -14.08 -2.31
CA GLY A 307 6.86 -12.69 -2.63
C GLY A 307 5.92 -12.14 -3.68
N HIS A 308 6.09 -10.87 -4.01
CA HIS A 308 5.33 -10.20 -5.05
C HIS A 308 6.18 -9.19 -5.81
N SER A 309 5.96 -9.13 -7.12
CA SER A 309 6.39 -8.04 -7.99
C SER A 309 5.16 -7.24 -8.41
N ALA A 310 5.19 -5.92 -8.29
CA ALA A 310 4.11 -5.06 -8.73
C ALA A 310 4.61 -3.97 -9.66
N PHE A 311 3.85 -3.71 -10.73
CA PHE A 311 4.11 -2.65 -11.69
C PHE A 311 2.96 -1.66 -11.67
N GLY A 312 3.27 -0.37 -11.47
CA GLY A 312 2.29 0.70 -11.35
C GLY A 312 2.52 1.82 -12.35
N VAL A 313 1.43 2.39 -12.88
CA VAL A 313 1.46 3.56 -13.77
C VAL A 313 0.48 4.60 -13.23
N LEU A 314 0.97 5.82 -13.05
CA LEU A 314 0.18 6.99 -12.73
C LEU A 314 0.19 7.94 -13.93
N TYR A 315 -0.98 8.46 -14.29
CA TYR A 315 -1.13 9.54 -15.27
C TYR A 315 -2.07 10.61 -14.74
N SER A 316 -1.75 11.88 -14.97
CA SER A 316 -2.66 13.00 -14.69
C SER A 316 -2.65 14.01 -15.82
N ASN A 317 -3.83 14.57 -16.13
CA ASN A 317 -4.00 15.69 -17.05
C ASN A 317 -4.26 17.04 -16.35
N ALA A 318 -4.05 17.09 -15.03
CA ALA A 318 -4.26 18.30 -14.26
C ALA A 318 -3.18 19.35 -14.54
N THR A 319 -3.57 20.63 -14.54
CA THR A 319 -2.60 21.72 -14.70
C THR A 319 -1.98 22.06 -13.35
N ARG A 320 -0.65 21.92 -13.25
CA ARG A 320 0.09 22.03 -11.99
C ARG A 320 1.55 22.44 -12.19
N THR A 321 2.18 22.87 -11.11
CA THR A 321 3.60 23.14 -10.96
C THR A 321 4.26 22.04 -10.12
N ALA A 322 5.58 22.11 -9.98
CA ALA A 322 6.32 21.17 -9.13
C ALA A 322 6.13 21.35 -7.61
N LEU A 323 5.33 22.33 -7.17
CA LEU A 323 4.97 22.52 -5.76
C LEU A 323 3.56 21.99 -5.43
N ASP A 324 2.79 21.60 -6.44
CA ASP A 324 1.44 21.04 -6.26
C ASP A 324 1.53 19.53 -5.97
N THR A 325 2.30 19.18 -4.94
CA THR A 325 2.54 17.82 -4.48
C THR A 325 1.56 17.43 -3.37
N ASN A 326 1.38 16.12 -3.19
CA ASN A 326 0.78 15.57 -1.99
C ASN A 326 1.65 15.89 -0.74
N PRO A 327 1.14 15.67 0.49
CA PRO A 327 1.87 16.06 1.71
C PRO A 327 3.09 15.17 2.01
N TYR A 328 3.41 14.17 1.19
CA TYR A 328 4.51 13.24 1.42
C TYR A 328 5.86 13.81 0.96
N VAL A 329 5.86 15.01 0.38
CA VAL A 329 7.02 15.71 -0.15
C VAL A 329 6.96 17.16 0.32
N LEU A 330 7.90 17.55 1.19
CA LEU A 330 7.92 18.86 1.86
C LEU A 330 8.65 19.95 1.07
N LEU A 331 8.78 19.76 -0.24
CA LEU A 331 9.44 20.69 -1.14
C LEU A 331 8.91 22.14 -1.07
N PRO A 332 7.60 22.40 -0.86
CA PRO A 332 7.10 23.77 -0.69
C PRO A 332 7.77 24.56 0.46
N GLY A 333 8.30 23.87 1.48
CA GLY A 333 9.06 24.50 2.56
C GLY A 333 10.44 25.04 2.14
N PHE A 334 10.98 24.57 1.01
CA PHE A 334 12.31 24.93 0.52
C PHE A 334 12.28 25.87 -0.69
N VAL A 335 11.12 26.03 -1.33
CA VAL A 335 10.95 26.81 -2.56
C VAL A 335 9.85 27.85 -2.36
N THR A 336 10.24 29.08 -2.04
CA THR A 336 9.32 30.20 -1.80
C THR A 336 9.41 31.26 -2.88
N GLY A 337 8.27 31.69 -3.43
CA GLY A 337 8.19 32.82 -4.35
C GLY A 337 8.79 32.59 -5.74
N ALA A 338 9.24 31.38 -6.05
CA ALA A 338 9.80 31.07 -7.36
C ALA A 338 8.71 30.78 -8.40
N ALA A 339 8.84 31.37 -9.59
CA ALA A 339 8.01 31.01 -10.73
C ALA A 339 8.44 29.64 -11.26
N LEU A 340 7.50 28.69 -11.29
CA LEU A 340 7.72 27.35 -11.84
C LEU A 340 6.83 27.12 -13.06
N PRO A 341 7.31 26.34 -14.04
CA PRO A 341 6.52 26.03 -15.22
C PRO A 341 5.25 25.27 -14.82
N LYS A 342 4.12 25.70 -15.39
CA LYS A 342 2.88 24.92 -15.34
C LYS A 342 2.90 23.86 -16.44
N LYS A 343 2.50 22.64 -16.10
CA LYS A 343 2.34 21.51 -17.00
C LYS A 343 0.95 20.91 -16.78
N ASN A 344 0.37 20.38 -17.85
CA ASN A 344 -0.98 19.83 -17.89
C ASN A 344 -0.99 18.32 -18.17
N SER A 345 0.17 17.67 -18.02
CA SER A 345 0.36 16.24 -18.13
C SER A 345 1.46 15.85 -17.17
N ALA A 346 1.26 14.74 -16.47
CA ALA A 346 2.26 14.13 -15.61
C ALA A 346 2.14 12.61 -15.69
N TRP A 347 3.27 11.90 -15.81
CA TRP A 347 3.28 10.44 -15.64
C TRP A 347 4.32 9.96 -14.62
N THR A 348 4.04 8.81 -14.02
CA THR A 348 4.95 8.09 -13.14
C THR A 348 4.83 6.60 -13.39
N VAL A 349 5.96 5.91 -13.47
CA VAL A 349 6.03 4.45 -13.54
C VAL A 349 6.72 3.97 -12.27
N THR A 350 6.20 2.89 -11.68
CA THR A 350 6.73 2.31 -10.45
C THR A 350 6.89 0.81 -10.58
N TYR A 351 7.88 0.26 -9.89
CA TYR A 351 8.07 -1.16 -9.68
C TYR A 351 8.33 -1.42 -8.20
N ARG A 352 7.51 -2.27 -7.59
CA ARG A 352 7.63 -2.66 -6.19
C ARG A 352 7.90 -4.16 -6.08
N LEU A 353 8.79 -4.52 -5.18
CA LEU A 353 9.14 -5.88 -4.83
C LEU A 353 8.97 -6.08 -3.32
N ASP A 354 8.30 -7.14 -2.94
CA ASP A 354 8.44 -7.75 -1.62
C ASP A 354 8.82 -9.22 -1.80
N GLN A 355 9.81 -9.71 -1.06
CA GLN A 355 10.27 -11.09 -1.19
C GLN A 355 10.72 -11.59 0.16
N VAL A 356 10.10 -12.66 0.66
CA VAL A 356 10.61 -13.37 1.82
C VAL A 356 11.96 -13.98 1.44
N VAL A 357 13.00 -13.63 2.19
CA VAL A 357 14.37 -14.10 1.98
C VAL A 357 14.78 -15.16 3.00
N TRP A 358 14.04 -15.25 4.10
CA TRP A 358 14.18 -16.29 5.11
C TRP A 358 12.87 -16.47 5.89
N ALA A 359 12.55 -17.71 6.22
CA ALA A 359 11.46 -18.08 7.12
C ALA A 359 11.94 -19.19 8.06
N ASP A 360 11.51 -19.17 9.32
CA ASP A 360 11.81 -20.23 10.29
C ASP A 360 11.05 -21.51 9.90
N PRO A 361 11.74 -22.65 9.72
CA PRO A 361 11.08 -23.90 9.36
C PRO A 361 10.07 -24.41 10.39
N GLN A 362 10.19 -23.98 11.65
CA GLN A 362 9.30 -24.39 12.75
C GLN A 362 8.19 -23.37 13.03
N ASP A 363 8.35 -22.14 12.56
CA ASP A 363 7.43 -21.03 12.78
C ASP A 363 7.40 -20.10 11.56
N PRO A 364 6.55 -20.39 10.55
CA PRO A 364 6.49 -19.59 9.33
C PRO A 364 6.11 -18.12 9.53
N GLU A 365 5.57 -17.74 10.69
CA GLU A 365 5.33 -16.33 11.05
C GLU A 365 6.63 -15.57 11.35
N ARG A 366 7.71 -16.31 11.65
CA ARG A 366 9.06 -15.77 11.84
C ARG A 366 9.80 -15.77 10.53
N GLY A 367 10.05 -14.57 10.01
CA GLY A 367 10.75 -14.40 8.75
C GLY A 367 11.47 -13.08 8.63
N TRP A 368 12.15 -12.94 7.50
CA TRP A 368 12.74 -11.72 6.99
C TRP A 368 12.31 -11.50 5.55
N THR A 369 11.84 -10.30 5.28
CA THR A 369 11.32 -9.89 3.97
C THR A 369 12.11 -8.68 3.49
N LEU A 370 12.58 -8.79 2.25
CA LEU A 370 13.16 -7.70 1.50
C LEU A 370 12.04 -6.91 0.82
N TYR A 371 12.05 -5.59 0.99
CA TYR A 371 11.12 -4.66 0.37
C TYR A 371 11.89 -3.65 -0.50
N SER A 372 11.36 -3.33 -1.67
CA SER A 372 11.88 -2.28 -2.54
C SER A 372 10.75 -1.65 -3.33
N ASP A 373 10.78 -0.33 -3.51
CA ASP A 373 9.87 0.43 -4.36
C ASP A 373 10.70 1.44 -5.16
N VAL A 374 10.64 1.33 -6.49
CA VAL A 374 11.41 2.13 -7.44
C VAL A 374 10.44 2.90 -8.32
N GLY A 375 10.72 4.19 -8.56
CA GLY A 375 9.86 5.08 -9.33
C GLY A 375 10.63 5.93 -10.33
N LEU A 376 9.99 6.24 -11.45
CA LEU A 376 10.49 7.10 -12.52
C LEU A 376 9.38 8.02 -13.03
N THR A 377 9.70 9.28 -13.30
CA THR A 377 8.71 10.30 -13.69
C THR A 377 9.12 11.03 -14.95
N ASP A 378 8.23 11.79 -15.57
CA ASP A 378 8.62 12.76 -16.61
C ASP A 378 9.47 13.95 -16.11
N GLY A 379 9.67 14.07 -14.79
CA GLY A 379 10.45 15.10 -14.12
C GLY A 379 9.81 16.49 -14.08
N ASN A 380 8.90 16.85 -14.98
CA ASN A 380 8.20 18.13 -14.91
C ASN A 380 6.75 17.94 -15.37
N PRO A 381 5.77 18.04 -14.45
CA PRO A 381 5.82 18.80 -13.19
C PRO A 381 6.33 18.03 -11.97
N ASN A 382 6.67 16.75 -12.07
CA ASN A 382 7.03 15.97 -10.89
C ASN A 382 8.43 16.37 -10.32
N PRO A 383 8.54 16.94 -9.11
CA PRO A 383 9.83 17.41 -8.62
C PRO A 383 10.85 16.30 -8.37
N ILE A 384 10.42 15.04 -8.30
CA ILE A 384 11.27 13.88 -8.10
C ILE A 384 11.38 13.14 -9.43
N ARG A 385 12.58 13.12 -10.02
CA ARG A 385 12.85 12.45 -11.29
C ARG A 385 12.85 10.94 -11.15
N TRP A 386 13.47 10.45 -10.06
CA TRP A 386 13.51 9.04 -9.72
C TRP A 386 13.61 8.84 -8.22
N PHE A 387 13.18 7.67 -7.76
CA PHE A 387 13.20 7.26 -6.38
C PHE A 387 13.49 5.77 -6.31
N ALA A 388 14.21 5.33 -5.29
CA ALA A 388 14.34 3.92 -4.95
C ALA A 388 14.50 3.78 -3.45
N ASN A 389 13.91 2.72 -2.89
CA ASN A 389 14.26 2.26 -1.55
C ASN A 389 14.60 0.77 -1.55
N LEU A 390 15.30 0.35 -0.50
CA LEU A 390 15.57 -1.03 -0.17
C LEU A 390 15.52 -1.17 1.35
N ALA A 391 14.69 -2.08 1.83
CA ALA A 391 14.52 -2.34 3.25
C ALA A 391 14.48 -3.83 3.55
N LEU A 392 15.05 -4.20 4.68
CA LEU A 392 14.99 -5.55 5.22
C LEU A 392 14.22 -5.47 6.55
N VAL A 393 13.10 -6.18 6.64
CA VAL A 393 12.28 -6.22 7.85
C VAL A 393 11.98 -7.65 8.23
N GLY A 394 12.03 -7.94 9.53
CA GLY A 394 11.72 -9.26 10.02
C GLY A 394 11.41 -9.30 11.50
N THR A 395 11.26 -10.51 11.99
CA THR A 395 11.06 -10.79 13.41
C THR A 395 12.35 -10.58 14.20
N SER A 396 12.21 -10.24 15.49
CA SER A 396 13.35 -9.99 16.36
C SER A 396 14.25 -11.23 16.51
N PRO A 397 15.59 -11.06 16.48
CA PRO A 397 16.51 -12.14 16.80
C PRO A 397 16.64 -12.40 18.32
N ILE A 398 15.99 -11.60 19.17
CA ILE A 398 16.11 -11.68 20.63
C ILE A 398 15.20 -12.79 21.16
N GLY A 399 15.78 -13.75 21.88
CA GLY A 399 15.03 -14.85 22.49
C GLY A 399 13.92 -14.37 23.43
N GLY A 400 12.71 -14.92 23.30
CA GLY A 400 11.55 -14.53 24.08
C GLY A 400 10.81 -13.27 23.57
N ARG A 401 11.28 -12.65 22.48
CA ARG A 401 10.66 -11.47 21.84
C ARG A 401 10.10 -11.81 20.45
N ASN A 402 9.42 -12.95 20.33
CA ASN A 402 8.97 -13.47 19.02
C ASN A 402 7.93 -12.57 18.32
N GLN A 403 7.25 -11.70 19.07
CA GLN A 403 6.24 -10.76 18.58
C GLN A 403 6.83 -9.40 18.18
N ASP A 404 8.14 -9.21 18.36
CA ASP A 404 8.82 -7.97 18.01
C ASP A 404 9.26 -7.98 16.56
N THR A 405 9.30 -6.80 15.96
CA THR A 405 9.81 -6.60 14.60
C THR A 405 10.98 -5.63 14.60
N VAL A 406 11.87 -5.80 13.64
CA VAL A 406 13.04 -4.93 13.43
C VAL A 406 13.15 -4.65 11.94
N GLY A 407 13.53 -3.42 11.60
CA GLY A 407 13.71 -3.03 10.21
C GLY A 407 14.89 -2.10 10.01
N LEU A 408 15.64 -2.33 8.93
CA LEU A 408 16.68 -1.45 8.43
C LEU A 408 16.38 -1.14 6.98
N GLY A 409 16.43 0.14 6.60
CA GLY A 409 16.20 0.53 5.22
C GLY A 409 17.00 1.74 4.80
N TYR A 410 17.13 1.87 3.47
CA TYR A 410 17.78 2.98 2.78
C TYR A 410 16.89 3.46 1.65
N TYR A 411 16.74 4.78 1.48
CA TYR A 411 16.13 5.38 0.31
C TYR A 411 17.06 6.39 -0.35
N HIS A 412 16.82 6.57 -1.64
CA HIS A 412 17.36 7.64 -2.45
C HIS A 412 16.24 8.29 -3.25
N LEU A 413 16.23 9.63 -3.29
CA LEU A 413 15.41 10.40 -4.23
C LEU A 413 16.29 11.36 -5.02
N GLY A 414 16.03 11.49 -6.31
CA GLY A 414 16.69 12.43 -7.20
C GLY A 414 15.74 13.56 -7.60
N ILE A 415 16.06 14.80 -7.23
CA ILE A 415 15.30 15.97 -7.65
C ILE A 415 15.48 16.24 -9.16
N THR A 416 14.42 16.66 -9.83
CA THR A 416 14.47 17.05 -11.25
C THR A 416 15.42 18.23 -11.45
N GLY A 417 16.20 18.20 -12.52
CA GLY A 417 17.08 19.31 -12.93
C GLY A 417 16.38 20.56 -13.47
N LEU A 418 15.34 21.07 -12.78
CA LEU A 418 14.75 22.37 -13.10
C LEU A 418 15.75 23.49 -12.74
N PRO A 419 15.90 24.54 -13.57
CA PRO A 419 16.83 25.64 -13.29
C PRO A 419 16.63 26.27 -11.90
N THR A 420 15.37 26.42 -11.48
CA THR A 420 15.02 26.93 -10.14
C THR A 420 15.56 26.04 -9.02
N PHE A 421 15.46 24.72 -9.16
CA PHE A 421 15.96 23.78 -8.14
C PHE A 421 17.49 23.78 -8.08
N GLN A 422 18.14 23.84 -9.24
CA GLN A 422 19.60 23.96 -9.32
C GLN A 422 20.10 25.27 -8.71
N ALA A 423 19.44 26.40 -8.99
CA ALA A 423 19.79 27.70 -8.41
C ALA A 423 19.60 27.72 -6.88
N LEU A 424 18.64 26.95 -6.38
CA LEU A 424 18.45 26.72 -4.94
C LEU A 424 19.36 25.64 -4.38
N GLY A 425 20.25 25.01 -5.16
CA GLY A 425 21.12 23.94 -4.67
C GLY A 425 20.35 22.73 -4.15
N LEU A 426 19.20 22.41 -4.76
CA LEU A 426 18.45 21.18 -4.50
C LEU A 426 19.00 20.07 -5.39
N GLY A 427 19.41 18.97 -4.77
CA GLY A 427 19.98 17.80 -5.42
C GLY A 427 19.30 16.52 -4.98
N ALA A 428 20.05 15.43 -4.90
CA ALA A 428 19.53 14.18 -4.37
C ALA A 428 19.41 14.24 -2.84
N GLU A 429 18.58 13.35 -2.29
CA GLU A 429 18.49 13.12 -0.86
C GLU A 429 18.54 11.62 -0.57
N ASN A 430 19.23 11.30 0.52
CA ASN A 430 19.41 9.93 0.99
C ASN A 430 18.92 9.83 2.43
N GLY A 431 18.37 8.69 2.80
CA GLY A 431 18.06 8.43 4.20
C GLY A 431 18.24 6.97 4.56
N VAL A 432 18.73 6.74 5.77
CA VAL A 432 18.79 5.44 6.42
C VAL A 432 17.89 5.47 7.64
N GLU A 433 17.14 4.40 7.87
CA GLU A 433 16.33 4.24 9.07
C GLU A 433 16.49 2.85 9.68
N LEU A 434 16.60 2.80 11.00
CA LEU A 434 16.61 1.59 11.81
C LEU A 434 15.58 1.72 12.94
N TYR A 435 14.66 0.77 13.03
CA TYR A 435 13.71 0.70 14.14
C TYR A 435 13.72 -0.68 14.80
N TYR A 436 13.30 -0.71 16.07
CA TYR A 436 12.95 -1.93 16.78
C TYR A 436 11.58 -1.75 17.42
N ASN A 437 10.58 -2.53 17.02
CA ASN A 437 9.23 -2.44 17.53
C ASN A 437 8.98 -3.50 18.61
N ALA A 438 8.97 -3.05 19.86
CA ALA A 438 8.67 -3.90 21.00
C ALA A 438 7.14 -4.06 21.15
N ALA A 439 6.63 -5.28 20.94
CA ALA A 439 5.29 -5.65 21.37
C ALA A 439 5.30 -5.86 22.89
N VAL A 440 4.85 -4.85 23.65
CA VAL A 440 4.82 -4.89 25.12
C VAL A 440 3.60 -5.68 25.58
N THR A 441 2.45 -5.40 24.96
CA THR A 441 1.23 -6.22 24.98
C THR A 441 0.65 -6.21 23.55
N PRO A 442 -0.33 -7.06 23.22
CA PRO A 442 -0.92 -7.03 21.88
C PRO A 442 -1.57 -5.68 21.50
N TRP A 443 -1.98 -4.86 22.48
CA TRP A 443 -2.55 -3.53 22.28
C TRP A 443 -1.58 -2.37 22.54
N PHE A 444 -0.33 -2.63 22.98
CA PHE A 444 0.67 -1.58 23.22
C PHE A 444 2.03 -1.93 22.63
N HIS A 445 2.46 -1.09 21.69
CA HIS A 445 3.75 -1.18 21.04
C HIS A 445 4.62 0.03 21.37
N LEU A 446 5.91 -0.22 21.58
CA LEU A 446 6.91 0.80 21.82
C LEU A 446 8.06 0.65 20.81
N THR A 447 8.27 1.65 19.97
CA THR A 447 9.26 1.60 18.88
C THR A 447 10.31 2.70 19.06
N PRO A 448 11.53 2.40 19.55
CA PRO A 448 12.69 3.25 19.29
C PRO A 448 13.04 3.29 17.79
N ASP A 449 13.48 4.46 17.34
CA ASP A 449 13.81 4.77 15.94
C ASP A 449 15.10 5.60 15.84
N LEU A 450 15.90 5.32 14.81
CA LEU A 450 17.10 6.07 14.45
C LEU A 450 17.07 6.36 12.94
N GLN A 451 17.23 7.63 12.58
CA GLN A 451 17.33 8.07 11.19
C GLN A 451 18.60 8.88 10.94
N ILE A 452 19.21 8.68 9.77
CA ILE A 452 20.31 9.50 9.26
C ILE A 452 19.89 10.00 7.88
N LEU A 453 19.71 11.31 7.75
CA LEU A 453 19.17 11.94 6.55
C LEU A 453 20.19 12.89 5.95
N ASP A 454 20.54 12.69 4.69
CA ASP A 454 21.35 13.57 3.88
C ASP A 454 20.43 14.43 2.99
N PRO A 455 20.09 15.66 3.42
CA PRO A 455 18.93 16.36 2.88
C PRO A 455 19.16 16.93 1.47
N SER A 456 18.06 17.10 0.73
CA SER A 456 18.13 17.56 -0.69
C SER A 456 18.83 18.90 -0.89
N LYS A 457 18.79 19.78 0.11
CA LYS A 457 19.45 21.09 0.07
C LYS A 457 20.93 20.92 0.42
N GLN A 458 21.82 21.10 -0.56
CA GLN A 458 23.27 20.85 -0.42
C GLN A 458 23.98 21.66 0.68
N SER A 459 23.39 22.79 1.10
CA SER A 459 23.93 23.62 2.20
C SER A 459 23.53 23.12 3.59
N THR A 460 22.64 22.13 3.69
CA THR A 460 22.15 21.57 4.95
C THR A 460 23.02 20.39 5.36
N ALA A 461 23.48 20.38 6.61
CA ALA A 461 24.27 19.27 7.14
C ALA A 461 23.39 18.03 7.38
N THR A 462 23.96 16.84 7.14
CA THR A 462 23.32 15.54 7.42
C THR A 462 22.70 15.50 8.81
N ALA A 463 21.39 15.27 8.88
CA ALA A 463 20.63 15.20 10.12
C ALA A 463 20.70 13.80 10.73
N VAL A 464 20.88 13.73 12.05
CA VAL A 464 20.75 12.48 12.83
C VAL A 464 19.58 12.65 13.77
N LEU A 465 18.56 11.82 13.61
CA LEU A 465 17.36 11.84 14.43
C LEU A 465 17.27 10.59 15.28
N ILE A 466 16.80 10.76 16.50
CA ILE A 466 16.38 9.64 17.35
C ILE A 466 14.96 9.89 17.81
N GLY A 467 14.20 8.81 18.00
CA GLY A 467 12.85 8.93 18.49
C GLY A 467 12.34 7.68 19.20
N ILE A 468 11.20 7.84 19.85
CA ILE A 468 10.40 6.77 20.40
C ILE A 468 8.93 6.99 20.07
N ARG A 469 8.26 5.93 19.62
CA ARG A 469 6.83 5.90 19.30
C ARG A 469 6.13 4.95 20.24
N GLY A 470 5.06 5.43 20.86
CA GLY A 470 4.11 4.58 21.58
C GLY A 470 2.82 4.48 20.79
N ARG A 471 2.39 3.27 20.44
CA ARG A 471 1.08 3.02 19.82
C ARG A 471 0.21 2.22 20.77
N ILE A 472 -1.03 2.69 20.98
CA ILE A 472 -2.04 2.03 21.78
C ILE A 472 -3.27 1.79 20.91
N SER A 473 -3.71 0.54 20.85
CA SER A 473 -4.94 0.13 20.16
C SER A 473 -6.08 -0.01 21.17
N PHE A 474 -7.23 0.63 20.92
CA PHE A 474 -8.36 0.70 21.84
C PHE A 474 -9.47 -0.28 21.53
#